data_AF-A0A973GMK9-F1
#
_entry.id   AF-A0A973GMK9-F1
#
_cell.length_a   1.000
_cell.length_b   1.000
_cell.length_c   1.000
_cell.angle_alpha   90.00
_cell.angle_beta   90.00
_cell.angle_gamma   90.00
#
_symmetry.space_group_name_H-M   'P 1'
#
loop_
_entity.id
_entity.type
_entity.pdbx_description
1 polymer ?
#
loop_
_entity_poly.entity_id
_entity_poly.type
_entity_poly.pdbx_seq_one_letter_code
_entity_poly.pdbx_strand_id
1 'polypeptide(L)'
;MDNEEQPTIQSPAQPVPTDALEMHESRGAQPIEPAEAEPRKVELAEQQVQLADVWAELYSRPDYHGHGKSAEVILRNPSVYLGDIDASQLPQDLQDRWLKFMTQASECVAISSTIPMQPDDKTGLNRLKDLVENENVRTEARPDVAKLVVQASRLFADSVQHVPGATDYYQKNVEAAAASLQLELETNRT
;
A
#
# COMPACT_ATOMS: atom_id res chain seq x y z
N MET A 1 60.03 -11.71 -61.63
CA MET A 1 59.20 -12.37 -60.62
C MET A 1 60.08 -12.40 -59.41
N ASP A 2 60.01 -11.38 -58.55
CA ASP A 2 60.94 -11.28 -57.42
C ASP A 2 60.25 -10.66 -56.21
N ASN A 3 60.46 -11.37 -55.10
CA ASN A 3 60.39 -11.03 -53.68
C ASN A 3 59.05 -10.86 -52.98
N GLU A 4 58.72 -11.94 -52.24
CA GLU A 4 58.12 -11.92 -50.92
C GLU A 4 58.97 -11.11 -49.91
N GLU A 5 58.31 -10.36 -49.02
CA GLU A 5 58.40 -10.43 -47.55
C GLU A 5 57.71 -9.20 -46.91
N GLN A 6 56.75 -9.45 -46.01
CA GLN A 6 56.24 -8.51 -44.98
C GLN A 6 57.31 -8.31 -43.87
N PRO A 7 57.28 -7.34 -42.91
CA PRO A 7 56.08 -6.86 -42.19
C PRO A 7 56.08 -5.44 -41.52
N THR A 8 54.93 -5.13 -40.88
CA THR A 8 54.69 -4.34 -39.63
C THR A 8 54.87 -2.80 -39.52
N ILE A 9 53.73 -2.16 -39.19
CA ILE A 9 53.42 -1.34 -37.98
C ILE A 9 53.58 0.20 -37.96
N GLN A 10 52.51 0.80 -37.41
CA GLN A 10 52.33 2.09 -36.72
C GLN A 10 52.39 3.40 -37.51
N SER A 11 51.22 4.05 -37.60
CA SER A 11 51.12 5.51 -37.63
C SER A 11 50.81 6.01 -36.21
N PRO A 12 51.38 7.16 -35.79
CA PRO A 12 51.49 7.53 -34.39
C PRO A 12 50.23 8.19 -33.85
N ALA A 13 49.87 7.82 -32.61
CA ALA A 13 49.02 8.60 -31.74
C ALA A 13 49.71 9.94 -31.44
N GLN A 14 49.05 11.04 -31.78
CA GLN A 14 49.41 12.37 -31.28
C GLN A 14 48.78 12.57 -29.88
N PRO A 15 49.47 13.28 -28.97
CA PRO A 15 48.99 13.50 -27.61
C PRO A 15 47.99 14.66 -27.60
N VAL A 16 46.89 14.51 -26.88
CA VAL A 16 45.98 15.62 -26.55
C VAL A 16 45.91 15.75 -25.03
N PRO A 17 46.02 16.98 -24.50
CA PRO A 17 46.51 17.23 -23.15
C PRO A 17 45.45 17.08 -22.06
N THR A 18 45.96 16.77 -20.88
CA THR A 18 45.32 16.82 -19.58
C THR A 18 44.74 18.20 -19.31
N ASP A 19 43.43 18.37 -19.45
CA ASP A 19 42.66 19.39 -18.73
C ASP A 19 41.18 19.05 -18.79
N ALA A 20 40.71 18.41 -17.70
CA ALA A 20 39.32 18.45 -17.21
C ALA A 20 39.25 17.72 -15.86
N LEU A 21 40.08 18.14 -14.90
CA LEU A 21 39.75 17.95 -13.48
C LEU A 21 38.97 19.18 -13.04
N GLU A 22 37.73 19.31 -13.55
CA GLU A 22 36.74 20.12 -12.86
C GLU A 22 36.24 19.30 -11.69
N MET A 23 36.71 19.69 -10.51
CA MET A 23 36.13 19.32 -9.23
C MET A 23 34.66 19.74 -9.23
N HIS A 24 33.76 18.83 -9.60
CA HIS A 24 32.37 18.97 -9.20
C HIS A 24 32.29 18.64 -7.71
N GLU A 25 32.24 19.72 -6.95
CA GLU A 25 31.78 19.80 -5.58
C GLU A 25 30.78 18.68 -5.29
N SER A 26 31.09 17.90 -4.26
CA SER A 26 30.08 17.11 -3.57
C SER A 26 28.98 18.08 -3.14
N ARG A 27 27.92 18.19 -3.95
CA ARG A 27 26.65 18.75 -3.51
C ARG A 27 26.25 17.91 -2.31
N GLY A 28 26.41 18.50 -1.12
CA GLY A 28 25.89 17.92 0.10
C GLY A 28 24.46 17.49 -0.18
N ALA A 29 24.17 16.21 0.06
CA ALA A 29 22.81 15.74 0.13
C ALA A 29 22.13 16.64 1.17
N GLN A 30 21.30 17.57 0.70
CA GLN A 30 20.40 18.26 1.61
C GLN A 30 19.52 17.19 2.24
N PRO A 31 19.28 17.24 3.57
CA PRO A 31 18.25 16.42 4.17
C PRO A 31 16.97 16.65 3.36
N ILE A 32 16.38 15.58 2.84
CA ILE A 32 15.04 15.66 2.28
C ILE A 32 14.17 15.94 3.50
N GLU A 33 13.79 17.20 3.71
CA GLU A 33 12.77 17.53 4.69
C GLU A 33 11.51 16.74 4.31
N PRO A 34 10.87 16.01 5.25
CA PRO A 34 9.65 15.30 4.94
C PRO A 34 8.64 16.33 4.45
N ALA A 35 8.16 16.16 3.21
CA ALA A 35 7.12 17.00 2.67
C ALA A 35 5.90 16.89 3.59
N GLU A 36 5.56 17.98 4.29
CA GLU A 36 4.39 18.00 5.17
C GLU A 36 3.16 17.57 4.36
N ALA A 37 2.46 16.55 4.85
CA ALA A 37 1.25 16.07 4.20
C ALA A 37 0.22 17.21 4.16
N GLU A 38 -0.35 17.47 2.99
CA GLU A 38 -1.38 18.49 2.84
C GLU A 38 -2.56 18.22 3.81
N PRO A 39 -3.10 19.23 4.52
CA PRO A 39 -4.13 19.05 5.55
C PRO A 39 -5.34 18.22 5.11
N ARG A 40 -5.75 18.37 3.84
CA ARG A 40 -6.88 17.61 3.26
C ARG A 40 -6.62 16.10 3.19
N LYS A 41 -5.36 15.68 2.99
CA LYS A 41 -4.98 14.26 2.89
C LYS A 41 -5.05 13.59 4.26
N VAL A 42 -4.58 14.29 5.28
CA VAL A 42 -4.69 13.86 6.68
C VAL A 42 -6.16 13.74 7.09
N GLU A 43 -6.99 14.74 6.76
CA GLU A 43 -8.43 14.71 7.02
C GLU A 43 -9.12 13.50 6.38
N LEU A 44 -8.81 13.18 5.11
CA LEU A 44 -9.37 12.00 4.43
C LEU A 44 -8.93 10.70 5.11
N ALA A 45 -7.70 10.63 5.60
CA ALA A 45 -7.21 9.45 6.29
C ALA A 45 -7.83 9.29 7.70
N GLU A 46 -8.11 10.40 8.38
CA GLU A 46 -8.88 10.38 9.64
C GLU A 46 -10.33 9.94 9.41
N GLN A 47 -10.97 10.44 8.34
CA GLN A 47 -12.32 9.98 7.94
C GLN A 47 -12.33 8.49 7.62
N GLN A 48 -11.29 7.97 6.95
CA GLN A 48 -11.12 6.53 6.70
C GLN A 48 -11.11 5.74 8.02
N VAL A 49 -10.38 6.20 9.04
CA VAL A 49 -10.33 5.51 10.33
C VAL A 49 -11.70 5.49 11.00
N GLN A 50 -12.43 6.61 11.00
CA GLN A 50 -13.77 6.68 11.58
C GLN A 50 -14.73 5.72 10.89
N LEU A 51 -14.73 5.69 9.56
CA LEU A 51 -15.55 4.75 8.79
C LEU A 51 -15.15 3.29 9.07
N ALA A 52 -13.85 3.01 9.22
CA ALA A 52 -13.36 1.67 9.54
C ALA A 52 -13.83 1.17 10.91
N ASP A 53 -13.85 2.03 11.93
CA ASP A 53 -14.34 1.66 13.25
C ASP A 53 -15.84 1.29 13.19
N VAL A 54 -16.66 2.08 12.48
CA VAL A 54 -18.11 1.79 12.34
C VAL A 54 -18.37 0.53 11.51
N TRP A 55 -17.65 0.37 10.39
CA TRP A 55 -17.74 -0.83 9.57
C TRP A 55 -17.32 -2.08 10.33
N ALA A 56 -16.23 -2.01 11.09
CA ALA A 56 -15.73 -3.13 11.88
C ALA A 56 -16.73 -3.53 12.96
N GLU A 57 -17.34 -2.56 13.64
CA GLU A 57 -18.40 -2.84 14.60
C GLU A 57 -19.56 -3.58 13.93
N LEU A 58 -20.09 -3.05 12.82
CA LEU A 58 -21.21 -3.65 12.10
C LEU A 58 -20.89 -5.05 11.57
N TYR A 59 -19.76 -5.19 10.87
CA TYR A 59 -19.32 -6.42 10.22
C TYR A 59 -18.99 -7.54 11.20
N SER A 60 -18.53 -7.20 12.40
CA SER A 60 -18.19 -8.17 13.45
C SER A 60 -19.42 -8.84 14.08
N ARG A 61 -20.64 -8.32 13.85
CA ARG A 61 -21.84 -8.83 14.50
C ARG A 61 -22.23 -10.21 13.92
N PRO A 62 -22.59 -11.19 14.77
CA PRO A 62 -22.94 -12.54 14.32
C PRO A 62 -24.25 -12.59 13.52
N ASP A 63 -25.16 -11.63 13.77
CA ASP A 63 -26.43 -11.43 13.08
C ASP A 63 -26.33 -10.45 11.89
N TYR A 64 -25.12 -10.06 11.50
CA TYR A 64 -24.94 -9.24 10.31
C TYR A 64 -25.29 -10.04 9.04
N HIS A 65 -26.39 -9.63 8.41
CA HIS A 65 -26.93 -10.19 7.16
C HIS A 65 -26.84 -9.21 5.97
N GLY A 66 -26.22 -8.04 6.18
CA GLY A 66 -25.98 -7.04 5.15
C GLY A 66 -25.01 -7.53 4.07
N HIS A 67 -24.80 -6.73 3.02
CA HIS A 67 -23.87 -7.10 1.96
C HIS A 67 -22.44 -6.97 2.48
N GLY A 68 -21.89 -8.10 2.96
CA GLY A 68 -20.55 -8.17 3.55
C GLY A 68 -19.46 -7.74 2.58
N LYS A 69 -19.73 -7.87 1.27
CA LYS A 69 -18.85 -7.34 0.24
C LYS A 69 -18.50 -5.88 0.46
N SER A 70 -19.45 -5.03 0.86
CA SER A 70 -19.34 -3.57 0.98
C SER A 70 -18.34 -3.10 2.04
N ALA A 71 -17.97 -3.97 2.97
CA ALA A 71 -16.95 -3.68 3.98
C ALA A 71 -15.52 -3.66 3.37
N GLU A 72 -15.33 -4.17 2.15
CA GLU A 72 -14.04 -4.15 1.46
C GLU A 72 -13.62 -2.73 1.04
N VAL A 73 -14.56 -1.80 0.87
CA VAL A 73 -14.30 -0.45 0.36
C VAL A 73 -13.33 0.27 1.29
N ILE A 74 -13.40 0.00 2.59
CA ILE A 74 -12.51 0.58 3.59
C ILE A 74 -11.08 0.01 3.54
N LEU A 75 -10.85 -1.10 2.85
CA LEU A 75 -9.52 -1.64 2.60
C LEU A 75 -8.90 -1.08 1.31
N ARG A 76 -9.67 -0.37 0.46
CA ARG A 76 -9.19 0.14 -0.83
C ARG A 76 -8.10 1.19 -0.67
N ASN A 77 -8.23 2.15 0.24
CA ASN A 77 -7.20 3.17 0.46
C ASN A 77 -5.89 2.58 1.00
N PRO A 78 -5.90 1.76 2.08
CA PRO A 78 -4.71 1.03 2.50
C PRO A 78 -4.07 0.18 1.38
N SER A 79 -4.89 -0.48 0.55
CA SER A 79 -4.45 -1.33 -0.56
C SER A 79 -3.77 -0.52 -1.68
N VAL A 80 -4.38 0.60 -2.09
CA VAL A 80 -3.83 1.52 -3.10
C VAL A 80 -2.54 2.15 -2.58
N TYR A 81 -2.53 2.61 -1.34
CA TYR A 81 -1.38 3.24 -0.72
C TYR A 81 -0.11 2.40 -0.82
N LEU A 82 -0.20 1.14 -0.40
CA LEU A 82 0.95 0.23 -0.42
C LEU A 82 1.34 -0.25 -1.81
N GLY A 83 0.46 -0.14 -2.79
CA GLY A 83 0.81 -0.38 -4.19
C GLY A 83 1.54 0.80 -4.84
N ASP A 84 1.44 1.99 -4.24
CA ASP A 84 1.94 3.24 -4.81
C ASP A 84 3.26 3.71 -4.18
N ILE A 85 3.42 3.54 -2.87
CA ILE A 85 4.61 4.01 -2.17
C ILE A 85 5.74 2.98 -2.15
N ASP A 86 6.98 3.47 -2.15
CA ASP A 86 8.14 2.67 -1.75
C ASP A 86 8.20 2.62 -0.21
N ALA A 87 8.05 1.43 0.37
CA ALA A 87 8.03 1.24 1.82
C ALA A 87 9.29 1.80 2.52
N SER A 88 10.44 1.87 1.82
CA SER A 88 11.68 2.43 2.38
C SER A 88 11.60 3.93 2.68
N GLN A 89 10.60 4.63 2.12
CA GLN A 89 10.34 6.05 2.38
C GLN A 89 9.63 6.29 3.72
N LEU A 90 9.04 5.25 4.32
CA LEU A 90 8.39 5.36 5.62
C LEU A 90 9.42 5.37 6.76
N PRO A 91 9.09 6.00 7.90
CA PRO A 91 9.79 5.76 9.16
C PRO A 91 9.90 4.26 9.48
N GLN A 92 11.04 3.83 10.03
CA GLN A 92 11.31 2.41 10.30
C GLN A 92 10.22 1.74 11.16
N ASP A 93 9.66 2.46 12.13
CA ASP A 93 8.59 1.94 12.97
C ASP A 93 7.32 1.64 12.17
N LEU A 94 6.98 2.47 11.18
CA LEU A 94 5.86 2.24 10.28
C LEU A 94 6.13 1.09 9.31
N GLN A 95 7.36 0.95 8.82
CA GLN A 95 7.77 -0.22 8.02
C GLN A 95 7.56 -1.52 8.80
N ASP A 96 8.06 -1.58 10.03
CA ASP A 96 7.95 -2.77 10.89
C ASP A 96 6.48 -3.09 11.22
N ARG A 97 5.68 -2.06 11.49
CA ARG A 97 4.23 -2.21 11.75
C ARG A 97 3.48 -2.72 10.52
N TRP A 98 3.80 -2.23 9.32
CA TRP A 98 3.22 -2.74 8.08
C TRP A 98 3.63 -4.18 7.80
N LEU A 99 4.90 -4.54 7.99
CA LEU A 99 5.38 -5.91 7.83
C LEU A 99 4.63 -6.87 8.77
N LYS A 100 4.55 -6.51 10.06
CA LYS A 100 3.80 -7.28 11.06
C LYS A 100 2.33 -7.42 10.67
N PHE A 101 1.70 -6.33 10.24
CA PHE A 101 0.32 -6.36 9.77
C PHE A 101 0.13 -7.29 8.58
N MET A 102 1.03 -7.30 7.60
CA MET A 102 0.95 -8.18 6.43
C MET A 102 1.02 -9.66 6.79
N THR A 103 1.87 -10.01 7.77
CA THR A 103 1.92 -11.37 8.32
C THR A 103 0.60 -11.72 9.00
N GLN A 104 0.09 -10.86 9.89
CA GLN A 104 -1.19 -11.07 10.59
C GLN A 104 -2.36 -11.20 9.61
N ALA A 105 -2.40 -10.37 8.56
CA ALA A 105 -3.43 -10.43 7.53
C ALA A 105 -3.35 -11.73 6.73
N SER A 106 -2.14 -12.19 6.38
CA SER A 106 -1.96 -13.46 5.67
C SER A 106 -2.40 -14.67 6.51
N GLU A 107 -2.05 -14.68 7.80
CA GLU A 107 -2.48 -15.72 8.74
C GLU A 107 -4.00 -15.70 8.91
N CYS A 108 -4.59 -14.52 9.09
CA CYS A 108 -6.03 -14.35 9.23
C CYS A 108 -6.78 -14.84 7.97
N VAL A 109 -6.33 -14.49 6.77
CA VAL A 109 -6.90 -14.98 5.51
C VAL A 109 -6.90 -16.51 5.45
N ALA A 110 -5.78 -17.15 5.84
CA ALA A 110 -5.66 -18.60 5.80
C ALA A 110 -6.69 -19.32 6.70
N ILE A 111 -7.03 -18.73 7.86
CA ILE A 111 -7.95 -19.35 8.83
C ILE A 111 -9.41 -18.91 8.66
N SER A 112 -9.65 -17.72 8.10
CA SER A 112 -10.98 -17.11 7.98
C SER A 112 -11.73 -17.51 6.70
N SER A 113 -11.02 -18.05 5.70
CA SER A 113 -11.60 -18.36 4.40
C SER A 113 -12.62 -19.52 4.43
N THR A 114 -13.72 -19.33 3.71
CA THR A 114 -14.70 -20.38 3.38
C THR A 114 -14.25 -21.24 2.19
N ILE A 115 -13.30 -20.76 1.39
CA ILE A 115 -12.75 -21.46 0.21
C ILE A 115 -11.26 -21.76 0.35
N PRO A 116 -10.73 -22.81 -0.28
CA PRO A 116 -9.29 -23.05 -0.33
C PRO A 116 -8.55 -21.88 -0.98
N MET A 117 -7.58 -21.30 -0.27
CA MET A 117 -6.72 -20.26 -0.81
C MET A 117 -5.70 -20.87 -1.77
N GLN A 118 -5.63 -20.34 -2.99
CA GLN A 118 -4.57 -20.68 -3.93
C GLN A 118 -3.33 -19.81 -3.65
N PRO A 119 -2.11 -20.33 -3.87
CA PRO A 119 -0.91 -19.51 -3.85
C PRO A 119 -1.01 -18.42 -4.94
N ASP A 120 -0.72 -17.17 -4.57
CA ASP A 120 -0.62 -16.04 -5.49
C ASP A 120 0.42 -15.03 -4.98
N ASP A 121 0.70 -13.99 -5.77
CA ASP A 121 1.66 -12.94 -5.41
C ASP A 121 1.01 -11.78 -4.62
N LYS A 122 -0.22 -11.94 -4.14
CA LYS A 122 -0.92 -10.87 -3.42
C LYS A 122 -0.41 -10.74 -1.98
N THR A 123 -0.33 -9.49 -1.52
CA THR A 123 -0.06 -9.18 -0.11
C THR A 123 -1.21 -9.67 0.78
N GLY A 124 -0.94 -9.88 2.07
CA GLY A 124 -1.96 -10.27 3.05
C GLY A 124 -3.16 -9.32 3.06
N LEU A 125 -2.92 -8.01 2.93
CA LEU A 125 -3.99 -7.00 2.82
C LEU A 125 -4.85 -7.18 1.57
N ASN A 126 -4.24 -7.39 0.40
CA ASN A 126 -4.99 -7.55 -0.84
C ASN A 126 -5.83 -8.84 -0.81
N ARG A 127 -5.29 -9.92 -0.24
CA ARG A 127 -6.07 -11.14 -0.01
C ARG A 127 -7.22 -10.93 0.97
N LEU A 128 -7.00 -10.17 2.05
CA LEU A 128 -8.05 -9.84 3.02
C LEU A 128 -9.17 -9.04 2.36
N LYS A 129 -8.81 -8.04 1.53
CA LYS A 129 -9.76 -7.26 0.74
C LYS A 129 -10.59 -8.16 -0.17
N ASP A 130 -9.94 -9.03 -0.94
CA ASP A 130 -10.64 -9.95 -1.85
C ASP A 130 -11.55 -10.92 -1.10
N LEU A 131 -11.13 -11.39 0.09
CA LEU A 131 -11.91 -12.27 0.93
C LEU A 131 -13.22 -11.62 1.38
N VAL A 132 -13.14 -10.35 1.80
CA VAL A 132 -14.30 -9.54 2.19
C VAL A 132 -15.18 -9.24 0.98
N GLU A 133 -14.58 -8.77 -0.12
CA GLU A 133 -15.27 -8.42 -1.38
C GLU A 133 -16.11 -9.57 -1.94
N ASN A 134 -15.59 -10.79 -1.85
CA ASN A 134 -16.24 -11.99 -2.39
C ASN A 134 -17.08 -12.73 -1.33
N GLU A 135 -17.28 -12.15 -0.15
CA GLU A 135 -18.05 -12.75 0.96
C GLU A 135 -17.55 -14.14 1.38
N ASN A 136 -16.25 -14.40 1.19
CA ASN A 136 -15.62 -15.69 1.47
C ASN A 136 -15.10 -15.79 2.91
N VAL A 137 -15.73 -15.09 3.85
CA VAL A 137 -15.34 -15.02 5.26
C VAL A 137 -16.29 -15.86 6.09
N ARG A 138 -15.75 -16.79 6.86
CA ARG A 138 -16.53 -17.53 7.86
C ARG A 138 -17.11 -16.57 8.89
N THR A 139 -18.37 -16.76 9.26
CA THR A 139 -19.07 -15.84 10.18
C THR A 139 -18.34 -15.68 11.51
N GLU A 140 -17.80 -16.76 12.07
CA GLU A 140 -17.04 -16.75 13.33
C GLU A 140 -15.70 -15.99 13.25
N ALA A 141 -15.16 -15.82 12.05
CA ALA A 141 -13.89 -15.13 11.83
C ALA A 141 -14.05 -13.64 11.50
N ARG A 142 -15.29 -13.16 11.26
CA ARG A 142 -15.58 -11.75 10.96
C ARG A 142 -15.04 -10.77 12.02
N PRO A 143 -15.10 -11.05 13.34
CA PRO A 143 -14.52 -10.15 14.34
C PRO A 143 -13.01 -9.97 14.19
N ASP A 144 -12.28 -10.99 13.77
CA ASP A 144 -10.82 -10.89 13.59
C ASP A 144 -10.46 -10.17 12.30
N VAL A 145 -11.22 -10.40 11.23
CA VAL A 145 -11.13 -9.61 9.98
C VAL A 145 -11.44 -8.14 10.25
N ALA A 146 -12.48 -7.85 11.03
CA ALA A 146 -12.88 -6.49 11.42
C ALA A 146 -11.76 -5.75 12.18
N LYS A 147 -11.03 -6.43 13.08
CA LYS A 147 -9.86 -5.83 13.76
C LYS A 147 -8.76 -5.43 12.78
N LEU A 148 -8.48 -6.28 11.79
CA LEU A 148 -7.47 -6.00 10.77
C LEU A 148 -7.89 -4.86 9.85
N VAL A 149 -9.18 -4.73 9.54
CA VAL A 149 -9.74 -3.58 8.82
C VAL A 149 -9.42 -2.26 9.52
N VAL A 150 -9.67 -2.20 10.84
CA VAL A 150 -9.33 -1.02 11.65
C VAL A 150 -7.83 -0.78 11.69
N GLN A 151 -7.03 -1.83 11.91
CA GLN A 151 -5.58 -1.73 11.97
C GLN A 151 -4.98 -1.22 10.65
N ALA A 152 -5.45 -1.71 9.51
CA ALA A 152 -5.03 -1.25 8.19
C ALA A 152 -5.33 0.24 7.97
N SER A 153 -6.53 0.67 8.37
CA SER A 153 -6.97 2.06 8.20
C SER A 153 -6.18 3.02 9.07
N ARG A 154 -5.85 2.62 10.31
CA ARG A 154 -4.99 3.41 11.21
C ARG A 154 -3.54 3.47 10.72
N LEU A 155 -2.99 2.35 10.26
CA LEU A 155 -1.65 2.34 9.67
C LEU A 155 -1.57 3.23 8.43
N PHE A 156 -2.59 3.18 7.57
CA PHE A 156 -2.72 4.09 6.45
C PHE A 156 -2.73 5.56 6.91
N ALA A 157 -3.55 5.91 7.89
CA ALA A 157 -3.63 7.28 8.40
C ALA A 157 -2.30 7.77 8.99
N ASP A 158 -1.64 6.95 9.81
CA ASP A 158 -0.31 7.28 10.33
C ASP A 158 0.70 7.47 9.19
N SER A 159 0.65 6.61 8.17
CA SER A 159 1.62 6.61 7.06
C SER A 159 1.44 7.81 6.13
N VAL A 160 0.20 8.23 5.85
CA VAL A 160 -0.11 9.39 5.00
C VAL A 160 0.42 10.69 5.58
N GLN A 161 0.57 10.79 6.91
CA GLN A 161 1.18 11.96 7.56
C GLN A 161 2.67 12.13 7.21
N HIS A 162 3.35 11.03 6.85
CA HIS A 162 4.77 11.04 6.50
C HIS A 162 5.01 11.01 4.99
N VAL A 163 4.35 10.08 4.30
CA VAL A 163 4.45 9.90 2.86
C VAL A 163 3.03 9.73 2.33
N PRO A 164 2.43 10.75 1.70
CA PRO A 164 1.02 10.69 1.33
C PRO A 164 0.72 9.76 0.13
N GLY A 165 1.71 9.44 -0.71
CA GLY A 165 1.51 8.68 -1.96
C GLY A 165 0.59 9.39 -2.97
N ALA A 166 0.10 8.63 -3.95
CA ALA A 166 -0.87 9.05 -4.94
C ALA A 166 -2.27 9.08 -4.31
N THR A 167 -2.80 10.29 -4.22
CA THR A 167 -4.03 10.56 -3.46
C THR A 167 -5.30 10.65 -4.31
N ASP A 168 -5.19 10.49 -5.64
CA ASP A 168 -6.28 10.69 -6.60
C ASP A 168 -7.53 9.85 -6.29
N TYR A 169 -7.35 8.74 -5.58
CA TYR A 169 -8.41 7.79 -5.26
C TYR A 169 -8.96 7.92 -3.84
N TYR A 170 -8.31 8.68 -2.94
CA TYR A 170 -8.62 8.64 -1.50
C TYR A 170 -10.02 9.14 -1.20
N GLN A 171 -10.35 10.33 -1.70
CA GLN A 171 -11.67 10.91 -1.51
C GLN A 171 -12.77 10.02 -2.08
N LYS A 172 -12.59 9.53 -3.32
CA LYS A 172 -13.57 8.65 -3.98
C LYS A 172 -13.83 7.38 -3.17
N ASN A 173 -12.79 6.78 -2.59
CA ASN A 173 -12.93 5.57 -1.78
C ASN A 173 -13.59 5.86 -0.42
N VAL A 174 -13.28 6.99 0.21
CA VAL A 174 -13.93 7.42 1.46
C VAL A 174 -15.43 7.67 1.22
N GLU A 175 -15.77 8.41 0.17
CA GLU A 175 -17.16 8.69 -0.21
C GLU A 175 -17.93 7.39 -0.53
N ALA A 176 -17.31 6.47 -1.25
CA ALA A 176 -17.90 5.16 -1.53
C ALA A 176 -18.12 4.33 -0.25
N ALA A 177 -17.16 4.34 0.69
CA ALA A 177 -17.29 3.62 1.95
C ALA A 177 -18.41 4.19 2.82
N ALA A 178 -18.57 5.51 2.85
CA ALA A 178 -19.64 6.19 3.57
C ALA A 178 -21.02 5.90 2.94
N ALA A 179 -21.13 5.97 1.61
CA ALA A 179 -22.37 5.69 0.90
C ALA A 179 -22.83 4.23 1.09
N SER A 180 -21.89 3.28 0.99
CA SER A 180 -22.17 1.87 1.26
C SER A 180 -22.62 1.64 2.70
N LEU A 181 -21.97 2.29 3.68
CA LEU A 181 -22.35 2.16 5.08
C LEU A 181 -23.77 2.67 5.33
N GLN A 182 -24.13 3.81 4.73
CA GLN A 182 -25.49 4.34 4.83
C GLN A 182 -26.52 3.33 4.31
N LEU A 183 -26.27 2.72 3.14
CA LEU A 183 -27.15 1.70 2.57
C LEU A 183 -27.29 0.48 3.48
N GLU A 184 -26.19 -0.01 4.07
CA GLU A 184 -26.26 -1.14 5.01
C GLU A 184 -27.06 -0.79 6.27
N LEU A 185 -26.87 0.40 6.82
CA LEU A 185 -27.60 0.85 8.01
C LEU A 185 -29.10 1.02 7.74
N GLU A 186 -29.47 1.43 6.53
CA GLU A 186 -30.87 1.48 6.09
C GLU A 186 -31.46 0.08 5.93
N THR A 187 -30.71 -0.84 5.32
CA THR A 187 -31.15 -2.23 5.07
C THR A 187 -31.34 -3.01 6.37
N ASN A 188 -30.47 -2.81 7.36
CA ASN A 188 -30.57 -3.51 8.65
C ASN A 188 -31.63 -2.91 9.61
N ARG A 189 -32.35 -1.85 9.22
CA ARG A 189 -33.45 -1.26 10.00
C ARG A 189 -34.84 -1.81 9.65
N THR A 190 -34.98 -2.47 8.50
CA THR A 190 -36.22 -3.05 7.97
C THR A 190 -36.31 -4.55 8.22
#